data_AF-Q1II98-F1
#
_entry.id   AF-Q1II98-F1
#
_cell.length_a   1.000
_cell.length_b   1.000
_cell.length_c   1.000
_cell.angle_alpha   90.00
_cell.angle_beta   90.00
_cell.angle_gamma   90.00
#
_symmetry.space_group_name_H-M   'P 1'
#
loop_
_entity.id
_entity.type
_entity.pdbx_description
1 polymer ?
#
loop_
_entity_poly.entity_id
_entity_poly.type
_entity_poly.pdbx_seq_one_letter_code
_entity_poly.pdbx_strand_id
1 'polypeptide(L)'
;MTSDSAALARLQKSFGNREIAFGCGGLKVFSGEHLTAQQVGYSVSPDGANLCTDGQGSWQSGWLVIGYDTCMGNPLFVDSANAELPVFTAYHGEGAWHPSMIAASADNFVSCLTEFERIASGRENPVQLNKNPVTEVEREAFLKRVKALSPSAPLDMYYWDALLDG
;
A
#
# COMPACT_ATOMS: atom_id res chain seq x y z
N MET A 1 -9.83 -14.18 21.18
CA MET A 1 -9.25 -13.21 20.24
C MET A 1 -9.76 -13.56 18.86
N THR A 2 -10.37 -12.62 18.16
CA THR A 2 -10.81 -12.80 16.76
C THR A 2 -9.60 -12.77 15.82
N SER A 3 -9.72 -13.35 14.62
CA SER A 3 -8.64 -13.39 13.61
C SER A 3 -8.05 -12.00 13.34
N ASP A 4 -8.91 -10.98 13.27
CA ASP A 4 -8.52 -9.59 12.99
C ASP A 4 -7.67 -8.98 14.11
N SER A 5 -7.93 -9.33 15.38
CA SER A 5 -7.13 -8.82 16.51
C SER A 5 -5.67 -9.31 16.48
N ALA A 6 -5.44 -10.54 15.99
CA ALA A 6 -4.10 -11.10 15.84
C ALA A 6 -3.40 -10.55 14.58
N ALA A 7 -4.13 -10.38 13.48
CA ALA A 7 -3.62 -9.76 12.25
C ALA A 7 -3.20 -8.32 12.51
N LEU A 8 -4.05 -7.51 13.14
CA LEU A 8 -3.73 -6.14 13.54
C LEU A 8 -2.44 -6.13 14.35
N ALA A 9 -2.33 -6.89 15.44
CA ALA A 9 -1.13 -6.93 16.27
C ALA A 9 0.18 -7.28 15.51
N ARG A 10 0.10 -8.06 14.42
CA ARG A 10 1.24 -8.32 13.51
C ARG A 10 1.57 -7.09 12.68
N LEU A 11 0.56 -6.48 12.04
CA LEU A 11 0.71 -5.26 11.24
C LEU A 11 1.27 -4.09 12.07
N GLN A 12 0.84 -3.97 13.34
CA GLN A 12 1.30 -2.92 14.26
C GLN A 12 2.81 -2.95 14.46
N LYS A 13 3.43 -4.13 14.42
CA LYS A 13 4.88 -4.30 14.59
C LYS A 13 5.67 -4.12 13.29
N SER A 14 5.06 -4.42 12.14
CA SER A 14 5.78 -4.52 10.87
C SER A 14 5.96 -3.18 10.14
N PHE A 15 4.97 -2.29 10.16
CA PHE A 15 5.01 -1.12 9.26
C PHE A 15 5.63 0.14 9.86
N GLY A 16 5.42 0.39 11.16
CA GLY A 16 5.73 1.70 11.76
C GLY A 16 4.95 2.84 11.08
N ASN A 17 4.99 4.05 11.65
CA ASN A 17 4.52 5.22 10.90
C ASN A 17 5.61 5.59 9.88
N ARG A 18 5.32 5.50 8.58
CA ARG A 18 6.28 5.79 7.52
C ARG A 18 5.62 6.59 6.41
N GLU A 19 6.31 7.63 5.93
CA GLU A 19 5.92 8.41 4.76
C GLU A 19 7.14 8.53 3.85
N ILE A 20 6.99 8.12 2.59
CA ILE A 20 8.03 8.20 1.55
C ILE A 20 7.48 9.11 0.46
N ALA A 21 8.02 10.32 0.36
CA ALA A 21 7.64 11.29 -0.66
C ALA A 21 8.47 11.10 -1.94
N PHE A 22 7.85 11.30 -3.10
CA PHE A 22 8.48 11.23 -4.42
C PHE A 22 7.76 12.19 -5.37
N GLY A 23 8.46 13.23 -5.86
CA GLY A 23 7.86 14.21 -6.77
C GLY A 23 6.64 14.89 -6.14
N CYS A 24 5.49 14.82 -6.81
CA CYS A 24 4.21 15.31 -6.27
C CYS A 24 3.42 14.31 -5.41
N GLY A 25 3.93 13.08 -5.24
CA GLY A 25 3.24 11.98 -4.57
C GLY A 25 4.15 11.17 -3.65
N GLY A 26 3.89 9.86 -3.58
CA GLY A 26 4.55 8.94 -2.67
C GLY A 26 3.57 8.08 -1.88
N LEU A 27 4.06 7.43 -0.82
CA LEU A 27 3.28 6.48 -0.02
C LEU A 27 3.30 6.87 1.45
N LYS A 28 2.16 6.72 2.11
CA LYS A 28 2.04 6.81 3.57
C LYS A 28 1.51 5.50 4.13
N VAL A 29 2.17 5.00 5.17
CA VAL A 29 1.79 3.79 5.89
C VAL A 29 1.64 4.13 7.36
N PHE A 30 0.53 3.71 7.94
CA PHE A 30 0.12 4.08 9.29
C PHE A 30 0.80 3.19 10.34
N SER A 31 1.08 3.78 11.50
CA SER A 31 1.41 2.97 12.68
C SER A 31 0.19 2.19 13.14
N GLY A 32 0.49 1.07 13.82
CA GLY A 32 -0.50 0.16 14.35
C GLY A 32 -1.60 0.76 15.23
N GLU A 33 -1.27 1.82 15.95
CA GLU A 33 -2.19 2.51 16.88
C GLU A 33 -3.29 3.29 16.14
N HIS A 34 -3.05 3.65 14.88
CA HIS A 34 -4.01 4.41 14.07
C HIS A 34 -4.85 3.54 13.15
N LEU A 35 -4.48 2.27 12.90
CA LEU A 35 -5.14 1.41 11.91
C LEU A 35 -6.66 1.34 12.08
N THR A 36 -7.18 1.22 13.31
CA THR A 36 -8.62 1.16 13.55
C THR A 36 -9.35 2.41 13.07
N ALA A 37 -8.80 3.60 13.31
CA ALA A 37 -9.40 4.85 12.86
C ALA A 37 -9.38 5.00 11.33
N GLN A 38 -8.39 4.38 10.66
CA GLN A 38 -8.24 4.44 9.20
C GLN A 38 -9.20 3.50 8.45
N GLN A 39 -9.99 2.69 9.17
CA GLN A 39 -11.02 1.86 8.57
C GLN A 39 -12.32 2.64 8.27
N VAL A 40 -12.46 3.85 8.84
CA VAL A 40 -13.63 4.70 8.63
C VAL A 40 -13.68 5.15 7.17
N GLY A 41 -14.83 4.95 6.52
CA GLY A 41 -15.03 5.18 5.09
C GLY A 41 -14.81 3.94 4.21
N TYR A 42 -14.24 2.86 4.76
CA TYR A 42 -14.01 1.60 4.06
C TYR A 42 -14.87 0.47 4.63
N SER A 43 -14.48 -0.08 5.79
CA SER A 43 -15.21 -1.17 6.46
C SER A 43 -16.16 -0.68 7.54
N VAL A 44 -16.01 0.57 8.00
CA VAL A 44 -16.82 1.17 9.05
C VAL A 44 -17.28 2.57 8.64
N SER A 45 -18.51 2.95 8.92
CA SER A 45 -19.00 4.33 8.72
C SER A 45 -18.57 5.25 9.86
N PRO A 46 -18.67 6.59 9.72
CA PRO A 46 -18.32 7.52 10.79
C PRO A 46 -19.10 7.33 12.10
N ASP A 47 -20.30 6.76 12.05
CA ASP A 47 -21.13 6.39 13.20
C ASP A 47 -20.89 4.96 13.73
N GLY A 48 -19.95 4.22 13.14
CA GLY A 48 -19.52 2.91 13.61
C GLY A 48 -20.26 1.71 13.01
N ALA A 49 -21.13 1.92 12.02
CA ALA A 49 -21.83 0.82 11.34
C ALA A 49 -20.88 0.07 10.39
N ASN A 50 -21.10 -1.24 10.24
CA ASN A 50 -20.35 -2.06 9.28
C ASN A 50 -20.76 -1.71 7.85
N LEU A 51 -19.79 -1.39 7.00
CA LEU A 51 -19.98 -1.08 5.57
C LEU A 51 -19.65 -2.28 4.65
N CYS A 52 -19.03 -3.33 5.19
CA CYS A 52 -18.72 -4.53 4.41
C CYS A 52 -20.01 -5.25 4.01
N THR A 53 -20.07 -5.70 2.76
CA THR A 53 -21.16 -6.55 2.27
C THR A 53 -20.59 -7.69 1.44
N ASP A 54 -21.35 -8.77 1.26
CA ASP A 54 -20.96 -9.90 0.41
C ASP A 54 -21.15 -9.61 -1.10
N GLY A 55 -21.53 -8.38 -1.45
CA GLY A 55 -21.75 -7.96 -2.83
C GLY A 55 -20.46 -7.92 -3.65
N GLN A 56 -20.54 -8.30 -4.92
CA GLN A 56 -19.41 -8.16 -5.86
C GLN A 56 -18.92 -6.70 -5.90
N GLY A 57 -17.60 -6.51 -5.80
CA GLY A 57 -17.00 -5.17 -5.76
C GLY A 57 -17.15 -4.44 -4.42
N SER A 58 -17.70 -5.08 -3.38
CA SER A 58 -17.75 -4.49 -2.05
C SER A 58 -16.41 -4.63 -1.32
N TRP A 59 -16.18 -3.71 -0.38
CA TRP A 59 -15.10 -3.86 0.58
C TRP A 59 -15.35 -5.10 1.44
N GLN A 60 -14.31 -5.91 1.63
CA GLN A 60 -14.42 -7.19 2.34
C GLN A 60 -14.04 -7.01 3.82
N SER A 61 -14.68 -7.78 4.71
CA SER A 61 -14.46 -7.65 6.16
C SER A 61 -13.04 -7.97 6.63
N GLY A 62 -12.31 -8.79 5.87
CA GLY A 62 -10.90 -9.09 6.11
C GLY A 62 -9.94 -8.03 5.55
N TRP A 63 -10.42 -7.05 4.79
CA TRP A 63 -9.56 -6.02 4.22
C TRP A 63 -9.31 -4.90 5.24
N LEU A 64 -8.04 -4.77 5.62
CA LEU A 64 -7.59 -3.80 6.62
C LEU A 64 -6.73 -2.74 5.95
N VAL A 65 -7.19 -1.49 5.95
CA VAL A 65 -6.40 -0.35 5.45
C VAL A 65 -5.16 -0.15 6.32
N ILE A 66 -4.00 -0.09 5.69
CA ILE A 66 -2.69 0.12 6.31
C ILE A 66 -2.00 1.41 5.87
N GLY A 67 -2.50 2.08 4.83
CA GLY A 67 -1.87 3.27 4.28
C GLY A 67 -2.64 3.81 3.08
N TYR A 68 -2.04 4.75 2.37
CA TYR A 68 -2.55 5.25 1.09
C TYR A 68 -1.44 5.79 0.20
N ASP A 69 -1.71 5.80 -1.11
CA ASP A 69 -0.99 6.58 -2.11
C ASP A 69 -1.28 8.06 -1.92
N THR A 70 -0.25 8.87 -1.69
CA THR A 70 -0.41 10.30 -1.34
C THR A 70 -0.77 11.20 -2.53
N CYS A 71 -0.63 10.73 -3.77
CA CYS A 71 -1.01 11.46 -4.97
C CYS A 71 -2.52 11.32 -5.23
N MET A 72 -3.01 10.08 -5.23
CA MET A 72 -4.40 9.77 -5.62
C MET A 72 -5.33 9.47 -4.43
N GLY A 73 -4.78 9.25 -3.23
CA GLY A 73 -5.56 8.85 -2.05
C GLY A 73 -6.03 7.40 -2.09
N ASN A 74 -5.52 6.58 -3.02
CA ASN A 74 -5.90 5.17 -3.13
C ASN A 74 -5.44 4.41 -1.88
N PRO A 75 -6.31 3.57 -1.28
CA PRO A 75 -5.95 2.81 -0.08
C PRO A 75 -4.86 1.78 -0.38
N LEU A 76 -3.98 1.60 0.60
CA LEU A 76 -3.12 0.43 0.72
C LEU A 76 -3.72 -0.44 1.83
N PHE A 77 -4.01 -1.70 1.55
CA PHE A 77 -4.69 -2.58 2.50
C PHE A 77 -4.17 -4.01 2.43
N VAL A 78 -4.39 -4.77 3.49
CA VAL A 78 -4.06 -6.20 3.56
C VAL A 78 -5.30 -7.06 3.61
N ASP A 79 -5.19 -8.30 3.15
CA ASP A 79 -6.19 -9.33 3.44
C ASP A 79 -5.80 -10.09 4.73
N SER A 80 -6.53 -9.83 5.82
CA SER A 80 -6.33 -10.45 7.14
C SER A 80 -6.74 -11.93 7.19
N ALA A 81 -7.52 -12.40 6.22
CA ALA A 81 -7.90 -13.81 6.13
C ALA A 81 -6.72 -14.68 5.65
N ASN A 82 -5.73 -14.07 4.99
CA ASN A 82 -4.53 -14.75 4.53
C ASN A 82 -3.39 -14.59 5.55
N ALA A 83 -2.76 -15.71 5.92
CA ALA A 83 -1.68 -15.74 6.91
C ALA A 83 -0.45 -14.90 6.53
N GLU A 84 -0.18 -14.74 5.23
CA GLU A 84 0.94 -13.95 4.72
C GLU A 84 0.64 -12.43 4.70
N LEU A 85 -0.63 -12.04 4.85
CA LEU A 85 -1.07 -10.64 4.79
C LEU A 85 -0.61 -9.95 3.49
N PRO A 86 -0.99 -10.47 2.31
CA PRO A 86 -0.68 -9.84 1.03
C PRO A 86 -1.25 -8.41 1.01
N VAL A 87 -0.51 -7.51 0.37
CA VAL A 87 -0.84 -6.08 0.31
C VAL A 87 -1.39 -5.75 -1.06
N PHE A 88 -2.47 -4.97 -1.06
CA PHE A 88 -3.20 -4.54 -2.25
C PHE A 88 -3.37 -3.03 -2.26
N THR A 89 -3.60 -2.50 -3.45
CA THR A 89 -4.19 -1.18 -3.68
C THR A 89 -5.48 -1.35 -4.49
N ALA A 90 -6.33 -0.34 -4.51
CA ALA A 90 -7.49 -0.29 -5.37
C ALA A 90 -7.81 1.18 -5.72
N TYR A 91 -8.17 1.45 -6.97
CA TYR A 91 -8.58 2.79 -7.38
C TYR A 91 -9.89 3.18 -6.68
N HIS A 92 -9.87 4.31 -5.97
CA HIS A 92 -11.06 4.81 -5.29
C HIS A 92 -12.06 5.41 -6.30
N GLY A 93 -13.36 5.28 -6.04
CA GLY A 93 -14.40 6.07 -6.73
C GLY A 93 -15.07 5.44 -7.95
N GLU A 94 -14.78 4.18 -8.27
CA GLU A 94 -15.40 3.48 -9.41
C GLU A 94 -16.72 2.75 -9.08
N GLY A 95 -17.26 2.93 -7.87
CA GLY A 95 -18.48 2.25 -7.40
C GLY A 95 -18.29 0.77 -7.06
N ALA A 96 -17.14 0.19 -7.40
CA ALA A 96 -16.70 -1.15 -7.02
C ALA A 96 -15.19 -1.16 -6.74
N TRP A 97 -14.77 -2.00 -5.80
CA TRP A 97 -13.37 -2.20 -5.45
C TRP A 97 -12.76 -3.33 -6.26
N HIS A 98 -11.70 -3.01 -7.00
CA HIS A 98 -10.89 -3.97 -7.76
C HIS A 98 -9.47 -4.02 -7.18
N PRO A 99 -9.15 -5.02 -6.34
CA PRO A 99 -7.85 -5.10 -5.67
C PRO A 99 -6.74 -5.50 -6.65
N SER A 100 -5.67 -4.71 -6.68
CA SER A 100 -4.39 -5.01 -7.33
C SER A 100 -3.35 -5.40 -6.29
N MET A 101 -2.77 -6.60 -6.38
CA MET A 101 -1.75 -7.07 -5.44
C MET A 101 -0.42 -6.35 -5.69
N ILE A 102 0.12 -5.66 -4.70
CA ILE A 102 1.39 -4.91 -4.81
C ILE A 102 2.53 -5.54 -4.00
N ALA A 103 2.21 -6.44 -3.07
CA ALA A 103 3.19 -7.30 -2.40
C ALA A 103 2.54 -8.61 -1.93
N ALA A 104 3.29 -9.72 -1.96
CA ALA A 104 2.76 -11.04 -1.58
C ALA A 104 2.61 -11.25 -0.07
N SER A 105 3.25 -10.41 0.74
CA SER A 105 3.16 -10.43 2.20
C SER A 105 3.43 -9.05 2.78
N ALA A 106 3.08 -8.85 4.04
CA ALA A 106 3.42 -7.63 4.78
C ALA A 106 4.95 -7.40 4.86
N ASP A 107 5.73 -8.46 5.05
CA ASP A 107 7.20 -8.37 5.14
C ASP A 107 7.83 -8.03 3.78
N ASN A 108 7.27 -8.59 2.70
CA ASN A 108 7.64 -8.20 1.35
C ASN A 108 7.32 -6.73 1.09
N PHE A 109 6.18 -6.24 1.56
CA PHE A 109 5.82 -4.83 1.39
C PHE A 109 6.77 -3.89 2.13
N VAL A 110 7.17 -4.20 3.36
CA VAL A 110 8.22 -3.43 4.09
C VAL A 110 9.53 -3.38 3.30
N SER A 111 9.89 -4.48 2.65
CA SER A 111 11.07 -4.54 1.78
C SER A 111 10.89 -3.69 0.53
N CYS A 112 9.71 -3.70 -0.11
CA CYS A 112 9.39 -2.82 -1.23
C CYS A 112 9.45 -1.34 -0.83
N LEU A 113 8.92 -0.96 0.33
CA LEU A 113 9.00 0.40 0.87
C LEU A 113 10.46 0.82 1.05
N THR A 114 11.32 -0.08 1.51
CA THR A 114 12.76 0.19 1.66
C THR A 114 13.44 0.41 0.30
N GLU A 115 13.06 -0.34 -0.73
CA GLU A 115 13.55 -0.10 -2.10
C GLU A 115 13.03 1.23 -2.67
N PHE A 116 11.77 1.57 -2.37
CA PHE A 116 11.15 2.82 -2.83
C PHE A 116 11.81 4.04 -2.16
N GLU A 117 12.06 3.97 -0.85
CA GLU A 117 12.77 5.00 -0.09
C GLU A 117 14.18 5.25 -0.63
N ARG A 118 14.88 4.20 -1.08
CA ARG A 118 16.21 4.33 -1.70
C ARG A 118 16.17 5.10 -3.02
N ILE A 119 15.22 4.80 -3.90
CA ILE A 119 15.11 5.52 -5.18
C ILE A 119 14.51 6.92 -5.00
N ALA A 120 13.68 7.13 -3.98
CA ALA A 120 13.11 8.42 -3.64
C ALA A 120 14.11 9.42 -3.03
N SER A 121 15.22 8.93 -2.47
CA SER A 121 16.23 9.79 -1.85
C SER A 121 16.77 10.84 -2.84
N GLY A 122 16.67 12.12 -2.46
CA GLY A 122 17.03 13.25 -3.31
C GLY A 122 16.02 13.56 -4.41
N ARG A 123 14.78 13.05 -4.32
CA ARG A 123 13.66 13.21 -5.26
C ARG A 123 12.32 13.46 -4.54
N GLU A 124 12.36 13.89 -3.28
CA GLU A 124 11.21 13.94 -2.39
C GLU A 124 10.17 15.02 -2.75
N ASN A 125 10.51 15.94 -3.65
CA ASN A 125 9.60 16.96 -4.19
C ASN A 125 9.88 17.24 -5.68
N PRO A 126 8.98 17.95 -6.39
CA PRO A 126 9.11 18.15 -7.83
C PRO A 126 10.39 18.90 -8.23
N VAL A 127 10.90 19.81 -7.38
CA VAL A 127 12.12 20.56 -7.67
C VAL A 127 13.35 19.65 -7.60
N GLN A 128 13.39 18.75 -6.62
CA GLN A 128 14.47 17.76 -6.48
C GLN A 128 14.41 16.73 -7.60
N LEU A 129 13.22 16.18 -7.90
CA LEU A 129 13.04 15.22 -8.98
C LEU A 129 13.41 15.81 -10.35
N ASN A 130 13.04 17.05 -10.64
CA ASN A 130 13.44 17.73 -11.87
C ASN A 130 14.97 17.91 -12.00
N LYS A 131 15.68 18.07 -10.87
CA LYS A 131 17.15 18.18 -10.86
C LYS A 131 17.85 16.83 -10.95
N ASN A 132 17.18 15.77 -10.51
CA ASN A 132 17.71 14.41 -10.44
C ASN A 132 16.63 13.42 -10.93
N PRO A 133 16.30 13.44 -12.23
CA PRO A 133 15.26 12.56 -12.76
C PRO A 133 15.66 11.09 -12.59
N VAL A 134 14.66 10.21 -12.45
CA VAL A 134 14.92 8.77 -12.47
C VAL A 134 15.35 8.37 -13.87
N THR A 135 16.54 7.79 -13.97
CA THR A 135 17.03 7.23 -15.24
C THR A 135 16.38 5.88 -15.52
N GLU A 136 16.34 5.47 -16.79
CA GLU A 136 15.80 4.16 -17.18
C GLU A 136 16.51 3.01 -16.44
N VAL A 137 17.83 3.11 -16.27
CA VAL A 137 18.62 2.10 -15.54
C VAL A 137 18.22 2.02 -14.07
N GLU A 138 17.93 3.14 -13.41
CA GLU A 138 17.45 3.16 -12.02
C GLU A 138 16.04 2.58 -11.91
N ARG A 139 15.14 2.95 -12.84
CA ARG A 139 13.77 2.44 -12.94
C ARG A 139 13.75 0.92 -13.11
N GLU A 140 14.46 0.40 -14.12
CA GLU A 140 14.57 -1.04 -14.37
C GLU A 140 15.16 -1.78 -13.15
N ALA A 141 16.21 -1.23 -12.54
CA ALA A 141 16.85 -1.84 -11.39
C ALA A 141 15.91 -1.87 -10.16
N PHE A 142 15.13 -0.81 -9.95
CA PHE A 142 14.10 -0.76 -8.90
C PHE A 142 13.01 -1.81 -9.13
N LEU A 143 12.39 -1.82 -10.32
CA LEU A 143 11.32 -2.76 -10.65
C LEU A 143 11.78 -4.21 -10.55
N LYS A 144 13.02 -4.49 -10.96
CA LYS A 144 13.65 -5.81 -10.80
C LYS A 144 13.78 -6.21 -9.33
N ARG A 145 14.21 -5.29 -8.45
CA ARG A 145 14.32 -5.56 -7.00
C ARG A 145 12.96 -5.80 -6.38
N VAL A 146 11.96 -4.98 -6.69
CA VAL A 146 10.57 -5.17 -6.23
C VAL A 146 10.02 -6.52 -6.68
N LYS A 147 10.15 -6.88 -7.96
CA LYS A 147 9.67 -8.18 -8.47
C LYS A 147 10.39 -9.37 -7.81
N ALA A 148 11.69 -9.23 -7.52
CA ALA A 148 12.47 -10.28 -6.88
C ALA A 148 12.08 -10.55 -5.42
N LEU A 149 11.40 -9.60 -4.76
CA LEU A 149 10.87 -9.82 -3.41
C LEU A 149 9.72 -10.84 -3.43
N SER A 150 8.90 -10.88 -4.49
CA SER A 150 7.83 -11.88 -4.63
C SER A 150 7.80 -12.49 -6.04
N PRO A 151 8.78 -13.35 -6.39
CA PRO A 151 9.01 -13.80 -7.77
C PRO A 151 7.80 -14.48 -8.40
N SER A 152 7.11 -15.32 -7.64
CA SER A 152 5.97 -16.13 -8.09
C SER A 152 4.62 -15.45 -7.93
N ALA A 153 4.57 -14.29 -7.28
CA ALA A 153 3.31 -13.59 -7.03
C ALA A 153 2.88 -12.76 -8.25
N PRO A 154 1.58 -12.68 -8.55
CA PRO A 154 1.03 -11.86 -9.63
C PRO A 154 0.98 -10.38 -9.20
N LEU A 155 2.14 -9.80 -8.90
CA LEU A 155 2.23 -8.40 -8.51
C LEU A 155 1.83 -7.49 -9.68
N ASP A 156 1.04 -6.47 -9.36
CA ASP A 156 0.83 -5.30 -10.21
C ASP A 156 2.11 -4.46 -10.22
N MET A 157 2.99 -4.79 -11.17
CA MET A 157 4.24 -4.05 -11.37
C MET A 157 4.00 -2.70 -12.03
N TYR A 158 2.85 -2.50 -12.69
CA TYR A 158 2.50 -1.20 -13.27
C TYR A 158 2.29 -0.16 -12.17
N TYR A 159 1.68 -0.53 -11.05
CA TYR A 159 1.57 0.34 -9.88
C TYR A 159 2.95 0.87 -9.42
N TRP A 160 3.93 -0.01 -9.25
CA TRP A 160 5.27 0.38 -8.81
C TRP A 160 6.02 1.23 -9.84
N ASP A 161 5.79 0.99 -11.12
CA ASP A 161 6.36 1.78 -12.21
C ASP A 161 5.75 3.18 -12.28
N ALA A 162 4.41 3.28 -12.19
CA ALA A 162 3.67 4.54 -12.22
C ALA A 162 4.00 5.46 -11.03
N LEU A 163 4.38 4.90 -9.87
CA LEU A 163 4.86 5.70 -8.73
C LEU A 163 6.11 6.53 -9.05
N LEU A 164 6.89 6.15 -10.08
CA LEU A 164 8.10 6.86 -10.49
C LEU A 164 7.82 7.97 -11.52
N ASP A 165 6.56 8.18 -11.92
CA ASP A 165 6.15 9.19 -12.90
C ASP A 165 5.69 10.52 -12.26
N GLY A 166 5.87 10.65 -10.93
CA GLY A 166 5.43 11.80 -10.12
C GLY A 166 6.16 13.13 -10.37
#